data_AF-A0A1M2VI49-F1
#
_entry.id   AF-A0A1M2VI49-F1
#
_cell.length_a   1.000
_cell.length_b   1.000
_cell.length_c   1.000
_cell.angle_alpha   90.00
_cell.angle_beta   90.00
_cell.angle_gamma   90.00
#
_symmetry.space_group_name_H-M   'P 1'
#
loop_
_entity.id
_entity.type
_entity.pdbx_description
1 polymer ?
#
loop_
_entity_poly.entity_id
_entity_poly.type
_entity_poly.pdbx_seq_one_letter_code
_entity_poly.pdbx_strand_id
1 'polypeptide(L)'
;MGALCGGDLTIFPLLARAMIREGIIWGEFWTAEEDGELVGFMTWTPPGVEPNIPKDERAKINADFVEALSEEGKAYSRTAIGEDFHNIVAQCVGEKGKDGGWWLRVAMVRPDKQGQGIARKLFEPMRKKAAERDEHIACTTTTLRNV
;
A
#
# COMPACT_ATOMS: atom_id res chain seq x y z
N MET A 1 0.55 -10.95 -2.19
CA MET A 1 0.26 -10.78 -0.74
C MET A 1 0.38 -12.07 0.06
N GLY A 2 -0.01 -13.25 -0.44
CA GLY A 2 0.16 -14.52 0.29
C GLY A 2 1.61 -14.85 0.70
N ALA A 3 2.59 -14.51 -0.15
CA ALA A 3 4.01 -14.69 0.18
C ALA A 3 4.45 -13.86 1.40
N LEU A 4 3.93 -12.64 1.57
CA LEU A 4 4.24 -11.81 2.75
C LEU A 4 3.67 -12.41 4.05
N CYS A 5 2.62 -13.22 3.94
CA CYS A 5 2.01 -13.91 5.06
C CYS A 5 2.63 -15.30 5.30
N GLY A 6 3.76 -15.62 4.68
CA GLY A 6 4.38 -16.95 4.79
C GLY A 6 3.49 -18.10 4.27
N GLY A 7 2.53 -17.80 3.39
CA GLY A 7 1.55 -18.77 2.90
C GLY A 7 0.32 -18.95 3.80
N ASP A 8 0.33 -18.43 5.03
CA ASP A 8 -0.84 -18.46 5.92
C ASP A 8 -1.74 -17.26 5.64
N LEU A 9 -2.88 -17.48 4.99
CA LEU A 9 -3.81 -16.39 4.69
C LEU A 9 -4.66 -15.96 5.90
N THR A 10 -4.63 -16.71 7.01
CA THR A 10 -5.41 -16.35 8.22
C THR A 10 -4.87 -15.10 8.91
N ILE A 11 -3.58 -14.78 8.70
CA ILE A 11 -2.93 -13.57 9.23
C ILE A 11 -3.06 -12.36 8.29
N PHE A 12 -3.61 -12.53 7.08
CA PHE A 12 -3.80 -11.44 6.12
C PHE A 12 -4.53 -10.22 6.69
N PRO A 13 -5.58 -10.35 7.53
CA PRO A 13 -6.23 -9.20 8.15
C PRO A 13 -5.30 -8.34 9.01
N LEU A 14 -4.26 -8.94 9.62
CA LEU A 14 -3.26 -8.21 10.41
C LEU A 14 -2.38 -7.35 9.50
N LEU A 15 -1.90 -7.91 8.39
CA LEU A 15 -1.14 -7.18 7.37
C LEU A 15 -1.96 -6.01 6.79
N ALA A 16 -3.21 -6.28 6.40
CA ALA A 16 -4.09 -5.27 5.83
C ALA A 16 -4.33 -4.11 6.82
N ARG A 17 -4.58 -4.42 8.09
CA ARG A 17 -4.74 -3.39 9.14
C ARG A 17 -3.47 -2.56 9.33
N ALA A 18 -2.30 -3.18 9.35
CA ALA A 18 -1.03 -2.47 9.48
C ALA A 18 -0.80 -1.51 8.29
N MET A 19 -1.03 -1.97 7.05
CA MET A 19 -0.90 -1.14 5.85
C MET A 19 -1.88 0.05 5.85
N ILE A 20 -3.14 -0.18 6.23
CA ILE A 20 -4.15 0.88 6.31
C ILE A 20 -3.80 1.89 7.41
N ARG A 21 -3.41 1.43 8.61
CA ARG A 21 -2.99 2.31 9.71
C ARG A 21 -1.80 3.17 9.31
N GLU A 22 -0.78 2.59 8.68
CA GLU A 22 0.37 3.35 8.20
C GLU A 22 -0.04 4.42 7.19
N GLY A 23 -0.93 4.07 6.24
CA GLY A 23 -1.49 5.02 5.28
C GLY A 23 -2.35 6.13 5.89
N ILE A 24 -3.00 5.89 7.03
CA ILE A 24 -3.75 6.92 7.76
C ILE A 24 -2.81 7.87 8.52
N ILE A 25 -1.75 7.34 9.15
CA ILE A 25 -0.84 8.12 9.99
C ILE A 25 0.13 8.94 9.14
N TRP A 26 0.70 8.34 8.10
CA TRP A 26 1.81 8.91 7.31
C TRP A 26 1.42 9.20 5.87
N GLY A 27 0.17 8.98 5.51
CA GLY A 27 -0.28 9.08 4.13
C GLY A 27 -1.52 9.92 3.96
N GLU A 28 -2.16 9.73 2.81
CA GLU A 28 -3.49 10.23 2.56
C GLU A 28 -4.46 9.04 2.44
N PHE A 29 -5.59 9.14 3.14
CA PHE A 29 -6.64 8.14 3.15
C PHE A 29 -7.90 8.70 2.50
N TRP A 30 -8.25 8.20 1.32
CA TRP A 30 -9.34 8.73 0.50
C TRP A 30 -10.47 7.71 0.46
N THR A 31 -11.70 8.13 0.76
CA THR A 31 -12.87 7.27 0.84
C THR A 31 -13.87 7.54 -0.28
N ALA A 32 -14.57 6.49 -0.69
CA ALA A 32 -15.78 6.58 -1.48
C ALA A 32 -16.95 6.07 -0.63
N GLU A 33 -17.98 6.89 -0.54
CA GLU A 33 -19.18 6.62 0.23
C GLU A 33 -20.41 6.66 -0.68
N GLU A 34 -21.37 5.78 -0.40
CA GLU A 34 -22.68 5.73 -1.07
C GLU A 34 -23.73 5.45 0.00
N ASP A 35 -24.75 6.29 0.10
CA ASP A 35 -25.80 6.18 1.13
C ASP A 35 -25.28 6.09 2.57
N GLY A 36 -24.14 6.75 2.86
CA GLY A 36 -23.49 6.73 4.17
C GLY A 36 -22.63 5.50 4.45
N GLU A 37 -22.51 4.58 3.49
CA GLU A 37 -21.70 3.36 3.60
C GLU A 37 -20.37 3.51 2.87
N LEU A 38 -19.28 3.03 3.49
CA LEU A 38 -17.97 2.95 2.83
C LEU A 38 -18.00 1.86 1.74
N VAL A 39 -17.86 2.29 0.48
CA VAL A 39 -17.88 1.39 -0.69
C VAL A 39 -16.51 1.20 -1.35
N GLY A 40 -15.53 2.04 -0.99
CA GLY A 40 -14.15 1.88 -1.42
C GLY A 40 -13.21 2.87 -0.75
N PHE A 41 -11.91 2.60 -0.82
CA PHE A 41 -10.89 3.52 -0.33
C PHE A 41 -9.57 3.36 -1.09
N MET A 42 -8.73 4.40 -1.02
CA MET A 42 -7.34 4.36 -1.46
C MET A 42 -6.44 4.95 -0.38
N THR A 43 -5.26 4.37 -0.22
CA THR A 43 -4.22 4.91 0.66
C THR A 43 -2.99 5.27 -0.15
N TRP A 44 -2.50 6.49 0.03
CA TRP A 44 -1.35 7.03 -0.69
C TRP A 44 -0.23 7.39 0.26
N THR A 45 1.01 7.06 -0.10
CA THR A 45 2.20 7.57 0.59
C THR A 45 2.79 8.72 -0.24
N PRO A 46 2.95 9.93 0.33
CA PRO A 46 3.53 11.05 -0.40
C PRO A 46 5.03 10.85 -0.70
N PRO A 47 5.56 11.57 -1.70
CA PRO A 47 6.99 11.56 -2.01
C PRO A 47 7.84 11.89 -0.78
N GLY A 48 8.91 11.13 -0.57
CA GLY A 48 9.87 11.35 0.52
C GLY A 48 9.37 11.08 1.94
N VAL A 49 8.13 10.62 2.16
CA VAL A 49 7.62 10.36 3.52
C VAL A 49 8.17 9.06 4.09
N GLU A 50 8.15 7.96 3.31
CA GLU A 50 8.47 6.64 3.84
C GLU A 50 9.86 6.51 4.49
N PRO A 51 10.94 7.11 3.95
CA PRO A 51 12.26 7.09 4.58
C PRO A 51 12.33 7.82 5.92
N ASN A 52 11.37 8.72 6.18
CA ASN A 52 11.32 9.57 7.36
C ASN A 52 10.41 9.02 8.47
N ILE A 53 9.72 7.89 8.23
CA ILE A 53 8.88 7.25 9.26
C ILE A 53 9.78 6.69 10.38
N PRO A 54 9.57 7.06 11.65
CA PRO A 54 10.34 6.50 12.76
C PRO A 54 10.25 4.98 12.83
N LYS A 55 11.41 4.31 12.88
CA LYS A 55 11.48 2.84 12.82
C LYS A 55 10.72 2.16 13.97
N ASP A 56 10.76 2.74 15.17
CA ASP A 56 10.08 2.20 16.35
C ASP A 56 8.55 2.34 16.24
N GLU A 57 8.06 3.45 15.71
CA GLU A 57 6.62 3.64 15.46
C GLU A 57 6.11 2.71 14.36
N ARG A 58 6.88 2.57 13.27
CA ARG A 58 6.57 1.61 12.22
C ARG A 58 6.57 0.18 12.74
N ALA A 59 7.50 -0.18 13.63
CA ALA A 59 7.54 -1.50 14.26
C ALA A 59 6.30 -1.73 15.15
N LYS A 60 5.86 -0.74 15.93
CA LYS A 60 4.63 -0.82 16.73
C LYS A 60 3.38 -1.05 15.87
N ILE A 61 3.26 -0.36 14.74
CA ILE A 61 2.13 -0.53 13.80
C ILE A 61 2.09 -1.95 13.22
N ASN A 62 3.26 -2.54 12.95
CA ASN A 62 3.38 -3.86 12.36
C ASN A 62 3.49 -5.01 13.37
N ALA A 63 3.49 -4.72 14.68
CA ALA A 63 3.83 -5.69 15.73
C ALA A 63 2.94 -6.94 15.67
N ASP A 64 1.62 -6.78 15.69
CA ASP A 64 0.69 -7.91 15.68
C ASP A 64 0.87 -8.81 14.43
N PHE A 65 1.17 -8.21 13.27
CA PHE A 65 1.43 -8.96 12.05
C PHE A 65 2.76 -9.71 12.12
N VAL A 66 3.82 -9.05 12.59
CA VAL A 66 5.15 -9.65 12.71
C VAL A 66 5.17 -10.78 13.75
N GLU A 67 4.45 -10.61 14.86
CA GLU A 67 4.32 -11.64 15.90
C GLU A 67 3.60 -12.88 15.39
N ALA A 68 2.59 -12.71 14.53
CA ALA A 68 1.82 -13.81 13.95
C ALA A 68 2.58 -14.59 12.85
N LEU A 69 3.69 -14.07 12.33
CA LEU A 69 4.50 -14.78 11.35
C LEU A 69 5.29 -15.93 12.00
N SER A 70 5.44 -17.03 11.26
CA SER A 70 6.44 -18.05 11.58
C SER A 70 7.86 -17.47 11.50
N GLU A 71 8.85 -18.15 12.10
CA GLU A 71 10.25 -17.70 12.01
C GLU A 71 10.76 -17.63 10.57
N GLU A 72 10.33 -18.56 9.71
CA GLU A 72 10.60 -18.53 8.28
C GLU A 72 9.91 -17.34 7.59
N GLY A 73 8.65 -17.05 7.94
CA GLY A 73 7.92 -15.88 7.45
C GLY A 73 8.58 -14.55 7.86
N LYS A 74 9.09 -14.46 9.09
CA LYS A 74 9.87 -13.30 9.56
C LYS A 74 11.17 -13.16 8.79
N ALA A 75 11.89 -14.25 8.54
CA ALA A 75 13.12 -14.25 7.76
C ALA A 75 12.88 -13.78 6.32
N TYR A 76 11.88 -14.36 5.64
CA TYR A 76 11.48 -13.98 4.29
C TYR A 76 11.03 -12.51 4.22
N SER A 77 10.21 -12.06 5.18
CA SER A 77 9.71 -10.68 5.22
C SER A 77 10.86 -9.66 5.30
N ARG A 78 11.90 -9.93 6.10
CA ARG A 78 13.07 -9.06 6.22
C ARG A 78 13.83 -8.90 4.90
N THR A 79 14.05 -9.98 4.15
CA THR A 79 14.81 -9.94 2.90
C THR A 79 13.96 -9.43 1.73
N ALA A 80 12.79 -10.03 1.53
CA ALA A 80 11.94 -9.78 0.38
C ALA A 80 11.33 -8.36 0.40
N ILE A 81 10.87 -7.87 1.55
CA ILE A 81 10.32 -6.51 1.67
C ILE A 81 11.43 -5.47 1.83
N GLY A 82 12.48 -5.82 2.58
CA GLY A 82 13.54 -4.89 2.95
C GLY A 82 14.46 -4.53 1.79
N GLU A 83 14.92 -5.51 1.02
CA GLU A 83 15.97 -5.30 0.01
C GLU A 83 15.45 -5.55 -1.41
N ASP A 84 14.90 -6.73 -1.67
CA ASP A 84 14.54 -7.15 -3.03
C ASP A 84 13.44 -6.26 -3.63
N PHE A 85 12.40 -5.97 -2.86
CA PHE A 85 11.27 -5.17 -3.33
C PHE A 85 11.69 -3.75 -3.72
N HIS A 86 12.53 -3.09 -2.91
CA HIS A 86 13.03 -1.75 -3.23
C HIS A 86 13.83 -1.76 -4.53
N ASN A 87 14.71 -2.74 -4.69
CA ASN A 87 15.55 -2.86 -5.88
C ASN A 87 14.71 -3.08 -7.14
N ILE A 88 13.71 -3.97 -7.08
CA ILE A 88 12.79 -4.22 -8.20
C ILE A 88 12.02 -2.95 -8.56
N VAL A 89 11.47 -2.25 -7.58
CA VAL A 89 10.75 -1.00 -7.84
C VAL A 89 11.67 0.03 -8.48
N ALA A 90 12.88 0.22 -7.96
CA ALA A 90 13.84 1.17 -8.52
C ALA A 90 14.22 0.85 -9.98
N GLN A 91 14.33 -0.43 -10.34
CA GLN A 91 14.57 -0.87 -11.71
C GLN A 91 13.40 -0.56 -12.66
N CYS A 92 12.16 -0.55 -12.17
CA CYS A 92 10.97 -0.33 -13.00
C CYS A 92 10.58 1.15 -13.14
N VAL A 93 10.65 1.92 -12.05
CA VAL A 93 10.12 3.30 -12.01
C VAL A 93 11.21 4.37 -11.83
N GLY A 94 12.49 3.97 -11.75
CA GLY A 94 13.64 4.86 -11.65
C GLY A 94 14.31 4.84 -10.26
N GLU A 95 15.49 5.44 -10.15
CA GLU A 95 16.38 5.32 -8.98
C GLU A 95 15.75 5.74 -7.64
N LYS A 96 14.86 6.73 -7.65
CA LYS A 96 14.11 7.14 -6.45
C LYS A 96 13.01 6.16 -6.05
N GLY A 97 12.73 5.16 -6.88
CA GLY A 97 11.78 4.08 -6.64
C GLY A 97 10.43 4.59 -6.14
N LYS A 98 9.95 3.99 -5.05
CA LYS A 98 8.71 4.37 -4.38
C LYS A 98 8.74 5.75 -3.71
N ASP A 99 9.94 6.28 -3.40
CA ASP A 99 10.10 7.52 -2.63
C ASP A 99 10.08 8.76 -3.55
N GLY A 100 10.24 8.56 -4.85
CA GLY A 100 10.29 9.63 -5.84
C GLY A 100 8.94 10.24 -6.20
N GLY A 101 7.83 9.61 -5.81
CA GLY A 101 6.49 9.95 -6.26
C GLY A 101 5.41 9.49 -5.29
N TRP A 102 4.15 9.68 -5.67
CA TRP A 102 3.02 9.21 -4.88
C TRP A 102 2.86 7.71 -5.03
N TRP A 103 2.96 6.99 -3.91
CA TRP A 103 2.83 5.54 -3.89
C TRP A 103 1.43 5.12 -3.49
N LEU A 104 0.68 4.50 -4.40
CA LEU A 104 -0.60 3.87 -4.10
C LEU A 104 -0.34 2.55 -3.37
N ARG A 105 -0.66 2.53 -2.07
CA ARG A 105 -0.37 1.38 -1.21
C ARG A 105 -1.52 0.38 -1.12
N VAL A 106 -2.75 0.88 -1.09
CA VAL A 106 -3.96 0.05 -1.09
C VAL A 106 -5.00 0.74 -1.97
N ALA A 107 -5.63 -0.03 -2.85
CA ALA A 107 -6.84 0.35 -3.55
C ALA A 107 -7.88 -0.74 -3.35
N MET A 108 -9.03 -0.39 -2.80
CA MET A 108 -10.08 -1.33 -2.46
C MET A 108 -11.44 -0.77 -2.91
N VAL A 109 -12.22 -1.63 -3.56
CA VAL A 109 -13.64 -1.38 -3.82
C VAL A 109 -14.40 -2.63 -3.39
N ARG A 110 -15.50 -2.43 -2.65
CA ARG A 110 -16.34 -3.50 -2.14
C ARG A 110 -16.81 -4.39 -3.30
N PRO A 111 -16.76 -5.74 -3.18
CA PRO A 111 -17.01 -6.63 -4.33
C PRO A 111 -18.34 -6.40 -5.07
N ASP A 112 -19.42 -6.10 -4.35
CA ASP A 112 -20.76 -5.78 -4.87
C ASP A 112 -20.85 -4.40 -5.55
N LYS A 113 -19.83 -3.56 -5.39
CA LYS A 113 -19.73 -2.20 -5.96
C LYS A 113 -18.66 -2.09 -7.05
N GLN A 114 -18.01 -3.19 -7.42
CA GLN A 114 -17.02 -3.23 -8.50
C GLN A 114 -17.68 -3.06 -9.88
N GLY A 115 -16.90 -2.64 -10.88
CA GLY A 115 -17.38 -2.40 -12.25
C GLY A 115 -18.12 -1.06 -12.46
N GLN A 116 -18.22 -0.23 -11.42
CA GLN A 116 -18.97 1.04 -11.44
C GLN A 116 -18.07 2.29 -11.56
N GLY A 117 -16.77 2.10 -11.77
CA GLY A 117 -15.80 3.20 -11.90
C GLY A 117 -15.40 3.90 -10.59
N ILE A 118 -15.74 3.33 -9.42
CA ILE A 118 -15.41 3.91 -8.10
C ILE A 118 -13.90 4.09 -7.93
N ALA A 119 -13.11 3.05 -8.21
CA ALA A 119 -11.64 3.14 -8.13
C ALA A 119 -11.08 4.26 -9.03
N ARG A 120 -11.63 4.41 -10.25
CA ARG A 120 -11.23 5.46 -11.18
C ARG A 120 -11.53 6.85 -10.61
N LYS A 121 -12.71 7.03 -10.02
CA LYS A 121 -13.11 8.30 -9.39
C LYS A 121 -12.24 8.64 -8.16
N LEU A 122 -11.83 7.64 -7.38
CA LEU A 122 -10.90 7.82 -6.26
C LEU A 122 -9.48 8.16 -6.73
N PHE A 123 -9.06 7.62 -7.85
CA PHE A 123 -7.71 7.82 -8.39
C PHE A 123 -7.53 9.18 -9.07
N GLU A 124 -8.53 9.64 -9.83
CA GLU A 124 -8.41 10.80 -10.71
C GLU A 124 -7.95 12.10 -10.01
N PRO A 125 -8.40 12.44 -8.79
CA PRO A 125 -7.92 13.64 -8.11
C PRO A 125 -6.43 13.54 -7.76
N MET A 126 -5.90 12.34 -7.45
CA MET A 126 -4.48 12.16 -7.17
C MET A 126 -3.65 12.31 -8.44
N ARG A 127 -4.12 11.72 -9.54
CA ARG A 127 -3.51 11.89 -10.86
C ARG A 127 -3.42 13.37 -11.24
N LYS A 128 -4.49 14.14 -11.01
CA LYS A 128 -4.48 15.59 -11.26
C LYS A 128 -3.47 16.32 -10.36
N LYS A 129 -3.51 16.04 -9.06
CA LYS A 129 -2.60 16.63 -8.06
C LYS A 129 -1.12 16.40 -8.40
N ALA A 130 -0.76 15.17 -8.78
CA ALA A 130 0.60 14.82 -9.17
C ALA A 130 1.02 15.53 -10.47
N ALA A 131 0.14 15.55 -11.49
CA ALA A 131 0.41 16.20 -12.77
C ALA A 131 0.61 17.72 -12.64
N GLU A 132 -0.13 18.39 -11.76
CA GLU A 132 0.03 19.83 -11.48
C GLU A 132 1.41 20.19 -10.90
N ARG A 133 2.12 19.20 -10.35
CA ARG A 133 3.42 19.37 -9.68
C ARG A 133 4.58 18.70 -10.42
N ASP A 134 4.33 18.14 -11.61
CA ASP A 134 5.29 17.30 -12.33
C ASP A 134 5.81 16.11 -11.48
N GLU A 135 4.94 15.59 -10.61
CA GLU A 135 5.18 14.40 -9.78
C GLU A 135 4.62 13.16 -10.48
N HIS A 136 5.24 11.99 -10.25
CA HIS A 136 4.72 10.72 -10.76
C HIS A 136 3.92 9.98 -9.69
N ILE A 137 3.10 9.05 -10.16
CA ILE A 137 2.32 8.13 -9.34
C ILE A 137 2.75 6.70 -9.68
N ALA A 138 2.88 5.84 -8.68
CA ALA A 138 3.31 4.46 -8.88
C ALA A 138 2.59 3.51 -7.91
N CYS A 139 2.54 2.24 -8.29
CA CYS A 139 2.02 1.17 -7.45
C CYS A 139 2.65 -0.16 -7.87
N THR A 140 2.46 -1.18 -7.05
CA THR A 140 2.71 -2.57 -7.45
C THR A 140 1.42 -3.36 -7.33
N THR A 141 1.16 -4.20 -8.32
CA THR A 141 0.00 -5.09 -8.33
C THR A 141 0.49 -6.52 -8.24
N THR A 142 -0.24 -7.36 -7.52
CA THR A 142 0.16 -8.77 -7.29
C THR A 142 -0.71 -9.76 -8.08
N THR A 143 -1.55 -9.25 -8.99
CA THR A 143 -2.39 -10.03 -9.89
C THR A 143 -2.73 -9.22 -11.13
N LEU A 144 -2.80 -9.90 -12.27
CA LEU A 144 -3.17 -9.32 -13.57
C LEU A 144 -4.58 -8.71 -13.56
N ARG A 145 -5.45 -9.17 -12.65
CA ARG A 145 -6.81 -8.62 -12.50
C ARG A 145 -6.82 -7.21 -11.87
N ASN A 146 -5.72 -6.80 -11.26
CA ASN A 146 -5.58 -5.51 -10.57
C ASN A 146 -4.87 -4.45 -11.44
N VAL A 147 -4.70 -4.72 -12.74
CA VAL A 147 -4.10 -3.81 -13.73
C VAL A 147 -5.19 -3.09 -14.50
#